data_AF-A0A2A2JS30-F1
#
_entry.id   AF-A0A2A2JS30-F1
#
_cell.length_a   1.000
_cell.length_b   1.000
_cell.length_c   1.000
_cell.angle_alpha   90.00
_cell.angle_beta   90.00
_cell.angle_gamma   90.00
#
_symmetry.space_group_name_H-M   'P 1'
#
loop_
_entity.id
_entity.type
_entity.pdbx_description
1 polymer ?
#
loop_
_entity_poly.entity_id
_entity_poly.type
_entity_poly.pdbx_seq_one_letter_code
_entity_poly.pdbx_strand_id
1 'polypeptide(L)'
;MVEAQKQQMQALKMRLDVEGKDLKQNQTKKSMEDAKVIQLDKGIKTKAERDRRVKELNEKNLKMFVEERKRLAIKAQKHEEQLTKRHQDQMDELDREMIRTIEIEEAAFREDQLAAQQPSSVV
;
A
#
# COMPACT_ATOMS: atom_id res chain seq x y z
N MET A 1 16.45 -3.04 -11.06
CA MET A 1 15.93 -2.70 -9.71
C MET A 1 14.76 -1.73 -9.78
N VAL A 2 14.93 -0.54 -10.36
CA VAL A 2 13.86 0.47 -10.54
C VAL A 2 12.63 -0.08 -11.25
N GLU A 3 12.80 -0.87 -12.31
CA GLU A 3 11.67 -1.47 -13.03
C GLU A 3 10.87 -2.46 -12.16
N ALA A 4 11.55 -3.28 -11.36
CA ALA A 4 10.91 -4.18 -10.41
C ALA A 4 10.14 -3.41 -9.32
N GLN A 5 10.70 -2.31 -8.82
CA GLN A 5 10.03 -1.42 -7.86
C GLN A 5 8.77 -0.78 -8.47
N LYS A 6 8.84 -0.35 -9.74
CA LYS A 6 7.67 0.16 -10.48
C LYS A 6 6.57 -0.90 -10.62
N GLN A 7 6.93 -2.13 -10.98
CA GLN A 7 5.99 -3.25 -11.07
C GLN A 7 5.34 -3.57 -9.70
N GLN A 8 6.13 -3.56 -8.63
CA GLN A 8 5.61 -3.76 -7.25
C GLN A 8 4.61 -2.67 -6.86
N MET A 9 4.91 -1.42 -7.16
CA MET A 9 4.01 -0.29 -6.89
C MET A 9 2.72 -0.40 -7.70
N GLN A 10 2.82 -0.77 -8.99
CA GLN A 10 1.64 -0.98 -9.83
C GLN A 10 0.77 -2.14 -9.32
N ALA A 11 1.38 -3.26 -8.93
CA ALA A 11 0.66 -4.40 -8.36
C ALA A 11 0.00 -4.06 -7.01
N LEU A 12 0.61 -3.19 -6.20
CA LEU A 12 -0.03 -2.67 -4.99
C LEU A 12 -1.25 -1.83 -5.34
N LYS A 13 -1.13 -0.87 -6.27
CA LYS A 13 -2.25 -0.01 -6.71
C LYS A 13 -3.42 -0.81 -7.26
N MET A 14 -3.15 -1.84 -8.06
CA MET A 14 -4.21 -2.74 -8.57
C MET A 14 -4.95 -3.46 -7.44
N ARG A 15 -4.23 -3.98 -6.44
CA ARG A 15 -4.85 -4.63 -5.28
C ARG A 15 -5.72 -3.67 -4.47
N LEU A 16 -5.23 -2.44 -4.25
CA LEU A 16 -5.97 -1.41 -3.53
C LEU A 16 -7.24 -0.97 -4.28
N ASP A 17 -7.18 -0.88 -5.62
CA ASP A 17 -8.37 -0.61 -6.45
C ASP A 17 -9.43 -1.71 -6.34
N VAL A 18 -9.00 -2.98 -6.37
CA VAL A 18 -9.90 -4.12 -6.15
C VAL A 18 -10.53 -4.07 -4.75
N GLU A 19 -9.74 -3.85 -3.70
CA GLU A 19 -10.23 -3.74 -2.32
C GLU A 19 -11.26 -2.58 -2.17
N GLY A 20 -11.04 -1.45 -2.86
CA GLY A 20 -11.97 -0.34 -2.90
C GLY A 20 -13.29 -0.68 -3.62
N LYS A 21 -13.23 -1.41 -4.73
CA LYS A 21 -14.41 -1.88 -5.46
C LYS A 21 -15.21 -2.88 -4.63
N ASP A 22 -14.53 -3.83 -3.99
CA ASP A 22 -15.15 -4.84 -3.13
C ASP A 22 -15.83 -4.20 -1.92
N LEU A 23 -15.18 -3.22 -1.27
CA LEU A 23 -15.78 -2.45 -0.19
C LEU A 23 -17.08 -1.78 -0.65
N LYS A 24 -17.06 -1.08 -1.80
CA LYS A 24 -18.25 -0.43 -2.35
C LYS A 24 -19.36 -1.45 -2.64
N GLN A 25 -19.02 -2.60 -3.22
CA GLN A 25 -20.00 -3.65 -3.49
C GLN A 25 -20.62 -4.19 -2.19
N ASN A 26 -19.80 -4.41 -1.15
CA ASN A 26 -20.27 -4.86 0.15
C ASN A 26 -21.18 -3.83 0.83
N GLN A 27 -20.86 -2.54 0.74
CA GLN A 27 -21.71 -1.45 1.21
C GLN A 27 -23.07 -1.44 0.51
N THR A 28 -23.10 -1.62 -0.82
CA THR A 28 -24.36 -1.71 -1.58
C THR A 28 -25.18 -2.93 -1.16
N LYS A 29 -24.57 -4.11 -1.07
CA LYS A 29 -25.24 -5.34 -0.61
C LYS A 29 -25.86 -5.16 0.78
N LYS A 30 -25.08 -4.61 1.72
CA LYS A 30 -25.54 -4.34 3.09
C LYS A 30 -26.74 -3.40 3.10
N SER A 31 -26.70 -2.28 2.37
CA SER A 31 -27.84 -1.35 2.30
C SER A 31 -29.10 -2.02 1.74
N MET A 32 -28.97 -2.87 0.72
CA MET A 32 -30.11 -3.61 0.16
C MET A 32 -30.68 -4.60 1.16
N GLU A 33 -29.82 -5.33 1.88
CA GLU A 33 -30.24 -6.30 2.89
C GLU A 33 -30.91 -5.62 4.09
N ASP A 34 -30.32 -4.55 4.62
CA ASP A 34 -30.92 -3.78 5.70
C ASP A 34 -32.29 -3.19 5.32
N ALA A 35 -32.44 -2.69 4.09
CA ALA A 35 -33.71 -2.20 3.58
C ALA A 35 -34.77 -3.32 3.50
N LYS A 36 -34.36 -4.53 3.09
CA LYS A 36 -35.22 -5.71 3.06
C LYS A 36 -35.68 -6.12 4.46
N VAL A 37 -34.81 -6.01 5.48
CA VAL A 37 -35.19 -6.26 6.87
C VAL A 37 -36.33 -5.34 7.31
N ILE A 38 -36.24 -4.04 7.01
CA ILE A 38 -37.30 -3.07 7.34
C ILE A 38 -38.61 -3.40 6.59
N GLN A 39 -38.53 -3.85 5.33
CA GLN A 39 -39.72 -4.20 4.56
C GLN A 39 -40.45 -5.44 5.09
N LEU A 40 -39.69 -6.41 5.61
CA LEU A 40 -40.24 -7.67 6.16
C LEU A 40 -40.66 -7.55 7.63
N ASP A 41 -40.38 -6.43 8.28
CA ASP A 41 -40.73 -6.18 9.67
C ASP A 41 -42.25 -6.00 9.84
N LYS A 42 -42.90 -7.04 10.38
CA LYS A 42 -44.34 -7.06 10.68
C LYS A 42 -44.73 -6.12 11.82
N GLY A 43 -43.77 -5.62 12.61
CA GLY A 43 -44.00 -4.63 13.66
C GLY A 43 -44.31 -3.24 13.13
N ILE A 44 -43.87 -2.91 11.91
CA ILE A 44 -44.08 -1.61 11.28
C ILE A 44 -45.44 -1.57 10.58
N LYS A 45 -46.41 -0.92 11.21
CA LYS A 45 -47.82 -0.95 10.74
C LYS A 45 -48.17 0.19 9.78
N THR A 46 -47.39 1.27 9.77
CA THR A 46 -47.70 2.47 8.98
C THR A 46 -46.60 2.79 7.98
N LYS A 47 -46.99 3.38 6.84
CA LYS A 47 -46.05 3.88 5.84
C LYS A 47 -45.13 4.95 6.43
N ALA A 48 -45.67 5.88 7.23
CA ALA A 48 -44.89 6.96 7.83
C ALA A 48 -43.79 6.44 8.76
N GLU A 49 -44.08 5.43 9.57
CA GLU A 49 -43.08 4.78 10.43
C GLU A 49 -42.02 4.05 9.60
N ARG A 50 -42.42 3.35 8.54
CA ARG A 50 -41.49 2.69 7.61
C ARG A 50 -40.54 3.69 6.98
N ASP A 51 -41.07 4.78 6.44
CA ASP A 51 -40.27 5.82 5.78
C ASP A 51 -39.29 6.47 6.76
N ARG A 52 -39.73 6.71 8.00
CA ARG A 52 -38.86 7.19 9.09
C ARG A 52 -37.72 6.21 9.38
N ARG A 53 -38.01 4.91 9.55
CA ARG A 53 -37.00 3.87 9.82
C ARG A 53 -36.00 3.72 8.69
N VAL A 54 -36.47 3.79 7.43
CA VAL A 54 -35.59 3.78 6.25
C VAL A 54 -34.66 4.98 6.26
N LYS A 55 -35.16 6.18 6.60
CA LYS A 55 -34.33 7.38 6.69
C LYS A 55 -33.25 7.25 7.77
N GLU A 56 -33.62 6.84 8.98
CA GLU A 56 -32.68 6.62 10.09
C GLU A 56 -31.62 5.55 9.73
N LEU A 57 -32.03 4.47 9.07
CA LEU A 57 -31.11 3.45 8.57
C LEU A 57 -30.13 4.01 7.54
N ASN A 58 -30.62 4.78 6.57
CA ASN A 58 -29.78 5.37 5.53
C ASN A 58 -28.75 6.34 6.10
N GLU A 59 -29.13 7.16 7.08
CA GLU A 59 -28.23 8.07 7.79
C GLU A 59 -27.13 7.28 8.55
N LYS A 60 -27.52 6.20 9.25
CA LYS A 60 -26.58 5.32 9.93
C LYS A 60 -25.61 4.64 8.95
N ASN A 61 -26.13 4.08 7.87
CA ASN A 61 -25.32 3.41 6.85
C ASN A 61 -24.36 4.40 6.18
N LEU A 62 -24.81 5.61 5.85
CA LEU A 62 -23.94 6.64 5.28
C LEU A 62 -22.76 6.96 6.21
N LYS A 63 -23.02 7.17 7.50
CA LYS A 63 -21.97 7.46 8.49
C LYS A 63 -20.96 6.31 8.58
N MET A 64 -21.43 5.06 8.67
CA MET A 64 -20.53 3.90 8.70
C MET A 64 -19.71 3.78 7.41
N PHE A 65 -20.34 3.96 6.25
CA PHE A 65 -19.66 3.81 4.96
C PHE A 65 -18.58 4.85 4.72
N VAL A 66 -18.81 6.10 5.17
CA VAL A 66 -17.80 7.16 5.11
C VAL A 66 -16.60 6.79 5.98
N GLU A 67 -16.83 6.32 7.20
CA GLU A 67 -15.75 5.91 8.11
C GLU A 67 -14.97 4.70 7.58
N GLU A 68 -15.64 3.70 7.01
CA GLU A 68 -14.99 2.55 6.38
C GLU A 68 -14.11 2.97 5.20
N ARG A 69 -14.61 3.86 4.34
CA ARG A 69 -13.84 4.39 3.20
C ARG A 69 -12.64 5.20 3.67
N LYS A 70 -12.81 6.01 4.72
CA LYS A 70 -11.71 6.77 5.33
C LYS A 70 -10.63 5.84 5.89
N ARG A 71 -11.04 4.80 6.61
CA ARG A 71 -10.11 3.78 7.13
C ARG A 71 -9.36 3.06 6.00
N LEU A 72 -10.07 2.69 4.93
CA LEU A 72 -9.45 2.06 3.76
C LEU A 72 -8.44 3.00 3.08
N ALA A 73 -8.78 4.29 2.90
CA ALA A 73 -7.88 5.27 2.31
C ALA A 73 -6.61 5.47 3.13
N ILE A 74 -6.73 5.59 4.46
CA ILE A 74 -5.59 5.69 5.38
C ILE A 74 -4.71 4.44 5.29
N LYS A 75 -5.34 3.25 5.27
CA LYS A 75 -4.63 1.98 5.12
C LYS A 75 -3.87 1.92 3.79
N ALA A 76 -4.52 2.29 2.68
CA ALA A 76 -3.93 2.36 1.36
C ALA A 76 -2.71 3.28 1.31
N GLN A 77 -2.85 4.51 1.81
CA GLN A 77 -1.76 5.48 1.91
C GLN A 77 -0.58 4.92 2.70
N LYS A 78 -0.84 4.33 3.88
CA LYS A 78 0.21 3.74 4.72
C LYS A 78 0.96 2.61 4.00
N HIS A 79 0.27 1.77 3.22
CA HIS A 79 0.91 0.71 2.43
C HIS A 79 1.79 1.28 1.32
N GLU A 80 1.34 2.32 0.63
CA GLU A 80 2.14 2.99 -0.40
C GLU A 80 3.39 3.66 0.20
N GLU A 81 3.25 4.36 1.33
CA GLU A 81 4.36 4.98 2.06
C GLU A 81 5.39 3.94 2.51
N GLN A 82 4.95 2.82 3.08
CA GLN A 82 5.84 1.74 3.50
C GLN A 82 6.60 1.12 2.33
N LEU A 83 5.93 0.89 1.20
CA LEU A 83 6.58 0.33 0.01
C LEU A 83 7.58 1.32 -0.58
N THR A 84 7.22 2.60 -0.64
CA THR A 84 8.09 3.69 -1.11
C THR A 84 9.34 3.80 -0.24
N LYS A 85 9.17 3.79 1.09
CA LYS A 85 10.30 3.81 2.01
C LYS A 85 11.22 2.62 1.80
N ARG A 86 10.66 1.41 1.67
CA ARG A 86 11.46 0.22 1.38
C ARG A 86 12.23 0.36 0.06
N HIS A 87 11.62 0.93 -0.98
CA HIS A 87 12.31 1.16 -2.25
C HIS A 87 13.47 2.14 -2.12
N GLN A 88 13.29 3.19 -1.32
CA GLN A 88 14.36 4.15 -1.02
C GLN A 88 15.50 3.49 -0.23
N ASP A 89 15.18 2.77 0.85
CA ASP A 89 16.19 2.10 1.69
C ASP A 89 17.06 1.14 0.87
N GLN A 90 16.45 0.42 -0.08
CA GLN A 90 17.17 -0.48 -0.99
C GLN A 90 18.10 0.27 -1.97
N MET A 91 17.71 1.46 -2.45
CA MET A 91 18.57 2.27 -3.32
C MET A 91 19.74 2.85 -2.53
N ASP A 92 19.48 3.37 -1.34
CA ASP A 92 20.52 3.91 -0.47
C ASP A 92 21.55 2.82 -0.07
N GLU A 93 21.10 1.58 0.09
CA GLU A 93 21.98 0.44 0.34
C GLU A 93 22.84 0.10 -0.87
N LEU A 94 22.26 0.08 -2.07
CA LEU A 94 23.00 -0.13 -3.31
C LEU A 94 24.05 0.96 -3.55
N ASP A 95 23.72 2.22 -3.29
CA ASP A 95 24.65 3.34 -3.43
C ASP A 95 25.82 3.23 -2.45
N ARG A 96 25.54 2.84 -1.19
CA ARG A 96 26.58 2.59 -0.19
C ARG A 96 27.49 1.43 -0.58
N GLU A 97 26.93 0.36 -1.11
CA GLU A 97 27.70 -0.80 -1.58
C GLU A 97 28.58 -0.41 -2.77
N MET A 98 28.03 0.33 -3.75
CA MET A 98 28.76 0.81 -4.90
C MET A 98 29.97 1.69 -4.49
N ILE A 99 29.77 2.64 -3.59
CA ILE A 99 30.86 3.49 -3.07
C ILE A 99 31.94 2.63 -2.42
N ARG A 100 31.55 1.70 -1.55
CA ARG A 100 32.50 0.81 -0.87
C ARG A 100 33.29 -0.03 -1.87
N THR A 101 32.65 -0.58 -2.89
CA THR A 101 33.32 -1.37 -3.92
C THR A 101 34.33 -0.53 -4.69
N ILE A 102 33.99 0.71 -5.04
CA ILE A 102 34.93 1.64 -5.70
C ILE A 102 36.15 1.90 -4.81
N GLU A 103 35.95 2.19 -3.52
CA GLU A 103 37.04 2.44 -2.57
C GLU A 103 37.99 1.22 -2.44
N ILE A 104 37.43 0.00 -2.43
CA ILE A 104 38.22 -1.23 -2.36
C ILE A 104 39.05 -1.42 -3.64
N GLU A 105 38.44 -1.25 -4.81
CA GLU A 105 39.13 -1.37 -6.10
C GLU A 105 40.24 -0.32 -6.26
N GLU A 106 39.99 0.92 -5.84
CA GLU A 106 41.02 1.98 -5.85
C GLU A 106 42.18 1.67 -4.90
N ALA A 107 41.90 1.11 -3.73
CA ALA A 107 42.92 0.70 -2.78
C ALA A 107 43.77 -0.46 -3.31
N ALA A 108 43.13 -1.48 -3.90
CA ALA A 108 43.80 -2.61 -4.53
C ALA A 108 44.70 -2.16 -5.69
N PHE A 109 44.19 -1.30 -6.57
CA PHE A 109 44.98 -0.73 -7.67
C PHE A 109 46.20 0.07 -7.19
N ARG A 110 46.06 0.78 -6.06
CA ARG A 110 47.19 1.50 -5.45
C ARG A 110 48.22 0.55 -4.87
N GLU A 111 47.79 -0.54 -4.24
CA GLU A 111 48.66 -1.60 -3.72
C GLU A 111 49.48 -2.25 -4.85
N ASP A 112 48.82 -2.61 -5.96
CA ASP A 112 49.46 -3.19 -7.14
C ASP A 112 50.54 -2.25 -7.73
N GLN A 113 50.28 -0.96 -7.80
CA GLN A 113 51.27 0.03 -8.26
C GLN A 113 52.50 0.10 -7.35
N LEU A 114 52.31 0.05 -6.03
CA LEU A 114 53.41 0.06 -5.07
C LEU A 114 54.23 -1.23 -5.16
N ALA A 115 53.56 -2.39 -5.31
CA ALA A 115 54.21 -3.68 -5.50
C ALA A 115 55.03 -3.72 -6.80
N ALA A 116 54.50 -3.17 -7.89
CA ALA A 116 55.21 -3.09 -9.17
C ALA A 116 56.45 -2.17 -9.15
N GLN A 117 56.50 -1.20 -8.23
CA GLN A 117 57.67 -0.32 -8.05
C GLN A 117 58.75 -0.94 -7.15
N GLN A 118 58.47 -2.03 -6.43
CA GLN A 118 59.48 -2.73 -5.64
C GLN A 118 60.34 -3.62 -6.56
N PRO A 119 61.68 -3.51 -6.51
CA PRO A 119 62.54 -4.37 -7.32
C PRO A 119 62.38 -5.82 -6.86
N SER A 120 61.95 -6.69 -7.77
CA SER A 120 61.88 -8.13 -7.51
C SER A 120 63.30 -8.67 -7.34
N SER A 121 63.64 -9.09 -6.13
CA SER A 121 64.85 -9.91 -5.91
C SER A 121 64.50 -11.33 -6.34
N VAL A 122 64.84 -11.67 -7.58
CA VAL A 122 64.84 -13.05 -8.07
C VAL A 122 66.20 -13.65 -7.72
N VAL A 123 66.21 -14.66 -6.86
CA VAL A 123 67.39 -15.49 -6.53
C VAL A 123 67.47 -16.67 -7.46
#